data_AF-A0A8S0U8D5-F1
#
_entry.id   AF-A0A8S0U8D5-F1
#
_cell.length_a   1.000
_cell.length_b   1.000
_cell.length_c   1.000
_cell.angle_alpha   90.00
_cell.angle_beta   90.00
_cell.angle_gamma   90.00
#
_symmetry.space_group_name_H-M   'P 1'
#
loop_
_entity.id
_entity.type
_entity.pdbx_description
1 polymer ?
#
loop_
_entity_poly.entity_id
_entity_poly.type
_entity_poly.pdbx_seq_one_letter_code
_entity_poly.pdbx_strand_id
1 'polypeptide(L)'
;MTIAATTSPDLHKRRDHLNVYNRRYEGDETTISPSTLSNLRLKLESYAGIDRATTVIPAIFNGTLYYPSWDGYLYAVKVYDGSVIWKKNLEELLCGLKSDTLRHVLNANRTISLATPTVVGDILIVGTYGPAFVFAVDRGTGDLIWSTQVDSHPASVISMSGTYYNEAFYVGTSSIEEGLNVKNCCTFQGSFAKLDACTGKILWKTMMLPDNHDKTGEYAGAALWGSSPPIDPRRNLVYIATGNLYSAPQHILECQERQNNETSPWKCPCECVKPDDYSDSLLALDMDTGKIKWWRHEIGGYEEYVLAWINSLNPKCPANDFGGEPMMQGIHVNGTIQDTVLARQKNGLTWILDRNNGEMVRYIVNQSPAF
;
A
#
# COMPACT_ATOMS: atom_id res chain seq x y z
N MET A 1 8.98 21.08 -4.72
CA MET A 1 8.71 19.68 -4.33
C MET A 1 9.72 18.82 -5.05
N THR A 2 10.72 18.26 -4.36
CA THR A 2 11.69 17.36 -5.01
C THR A 2 10.99 16.03 -5.23
N ILE A 3 10.70 15.72 -6.49
CA ILE A 3 10.04 14.47 -6.88
C ILE A 3 11.11 13.37 -6.86
N ALA A 4 11.11 12.53 -5.82
CA ALA A 4 11.80 11.26 -5.85
C ALA A 4 10.99 10.31 -6.73
N ALA A 5 11.18 10.40 -8.05
CA ALA A 5 10.60 9.42 -8.97
C ALA A 5 11.28 8.07 -8.76
N THR A 6 10.54 6.98 -8.91
CA THR A 6 11.18 5.67 -9.03
C THR A 6 11.83 5.59 -10.41
N THR A 7 13.14 5.58 -10.43
CA THR A 7 13.94 5.30 -11.63
C THR A 7 13.99 3.79 -11.80
N SER A 8 13.45 3.28 -12.91
CA SER A 8 13.74 1.90 -13.32
C SER A 8 15.08 1.94 -14.08
N PRO A 9 16.14 1.25 -13.59
CA PRO A 9 17.42 1.28 -14.26
C PRO A 9 17.32 0.71 -15.67
N ASP A 10 18.10 1.32 -16.54
CA ASP A 10 18.30 0.94 -17.94
C ASP A 10 18.65 -0.56 -18.04
N LEU A 11 17.87 -1.33 -18.81
CA LEU A 11 18.02 -2.79 -18.98
C LEU A 11 19.43 -3.22 -19.45
N HIS A 12 20.26 -2.28 -19.90
CA HIS A 12 21.62 -2.52 -20.35
C HIS A 12 22.71 -2.37 -19.28
N LYS A 13 22.39 -1.98 -18.03
CA LYS A 13 23.36 -1.95 -16.94
C LYS A 13 22.96 -2.84 -15.78
N ARG A 14 23.40 -4.10 -15.89
CA ARG A 14 23.47 -5.16 -14.87
C ARG A 14 22.11 -5.70 -14.41
N ARG A 15 22.06 -7.03 -14.34
CA ARG A 15 21.17 -7.78 -13.44
C ARG A 15 21.28 -7.12 -12.07
N ASP A 16 20.27 -6.39 -11.63
CA ASP A 16 19.90 -6.19 -10.22
C ASP A 16 18.69 -5.24 -10.14
N HIS A 17 17.54 -5.85 -9.86
CA HIS A 17 16.46 -5.33 -9.03
C HIS A 17 15.95 -3.88 -9.31
N LEU A 18 14.73 -3.77 -9.87
CA LEU A 18 13.75 -2.79 -9.33
C LEU A 18 13.93 -2.74 -7.81
N ASN A 19 13.82 -1.60 -7.12
CA ASN A 19 13.98 -1.52 -5.66
C ASN A 19 12.87 -2.29 -4.93
N VAL A 20 12.87 -3.61 -5.06
CA VAL A 20 12.00 -4.60 -4.47
C VAL A 20 12.25 -4.69 -2.97
N TYR A 21 13.25 -3.98 -2.44
CA TYR A 21 13.47 -3.83 -1.01
C TYR A 21 12.69 -2.66 -0.40
N ASN A 22 12.00 -1.85 -1.22
CA ASN A 22 11.25 -0.65 -0.83
C ASN A 22 12.08 0.36 -0.02
N ARG A 23 13.39 0.46 -0.30
CA ARG A 23 14.30 1.34 0.50
C ARG A 23 14.23 2.82 0.14
N ARG A 24 13.67 3.15 -1.02
CA ARG A 24 13.61 4.52 -1.57
C ARG A 24 14.96 5.24 -1.52
N TYR A 25 16.03 4.49 -1.77
CA TYR A 25 17.41 4.92 -1.67
C TYR A 25 18.09 4.72 -3.02
N GLU A 26 18.72 5.78 -3.53
CA GLU A 26 19.54 5.77 -4.73
C GLU A 26 21.00 5.90 -4.30
N GLY A 27 21.69 4.75 -4.21
CA GLY A 27 23.03 4.66 -3.62
C GLY A 27 24.16 5.08 -4.56
N ASP A 28 23.90 5.06 -5.86
CA ASP A 28 24.90 5.36 -6.89
C ASP A 28 24.86 6.83 -7.34
N GLU A 29 23.97 7.65 -6.77
CA GLU A 29 23.87 9.09 -7.07
C GLU A 29 25.01 9.88 -6.40
N THR A 30 25.84 10.52 -7.23
CA THR A 30 26.99 11.33 -6.77
C THR A 30 26.96 12.79 -7.21
N THR A 31 26.03 13.17 -8.10
CA THR A 31 25.88 14.52 -8.65
C THR A 31 25.24 15.45 -7.62
N ILE A 32 24.16 14.99 -6.99
CA ILE A 32 23.50 15.70 -5.89
C ILE A 32 24.01 15.14 -4.56
N SER A 33 24.74 15.96 -3.82
CA SER A 33 25.35 15.59 -2.54
C SER A 33 25.26 16.76 -1.55
N PRO A 34 25.55 16.58 -0.25
CA PRO A 34 25.57 17.68 0.71
C PRO A 34 26.43 18.87 0.27
N SER A 35 27.52 18.64 -0.47
CA SER A 35 28.40 19.70 -0.95
C SER A 35 27.90 20.40 -2.22
N THR A 36 27.05 19.76 -3.02
CA THR A 36 26.50 20.35 -4.27
C THR A 36 25.06 20.85 -4.12
N LEU A 37 24.40 20.55 -3.00
CA LEU A 37 23.00 20.87 -2.74
C LEU A 37 22.67 22.37 -2.92
N SER A 38 23.60 23.26 -2.54
CA SER A 38 23.44 24.71 -2.67
C SER A 38 23.39 25.20 -4.13
N ASN A 39 23.83 24.37 -5.08
CA ASN A 39 23.81 24.66 -6.51
C ASN A 39 22.51 24.20 -7.19
N LEU A 40 21.61 23.50 -6.47
CA LEU A 40 20.34 23.09 -7.06
C LEU A 40 19.51 24.30 -7.49
N ARG A 41 19.02 24.24 -8.72
CA ARG A 41 18.09 25.23 -9.30
C ARG A 41 16.96 24.46 -9.96
N LEU A 42 15.79 25.08 -9.99
CA LEU A 42 14.67 24.58 -10.78
C LEU A 42 15.10 24.50 -12.25
N LYS A 43 15.09 23.30 -12.82
CA LYS A 43 15.45 23.08 -14.23
C LYS A 43 14.25 23.30 -15.16
N LEU A 44 13.09 22.80 -14.74
CA LEU A 44 11.86 22.84 -15.52
C LEU A 44 10.67 22.81 -14.57
N GLU A 45 9.64 23.56 -14.92
CA GLU A 45 8.30 23.47 -14.36
C GLU A 45 7.32 23.33 -15.52
N SER A 46 6.45 22.32 -15.45
CA SER A 46 5.42 22.07 -16.45
C SER A 46 4.13 21.70 -15.73
N TYR A 47 3.01 22.20 -16.25
CA TYR A 47 1.69 21.94 -15.75
C TYR A 47 0.95 21.07 -16.75
N ALA A 48 0.87 19.78 -16.46
CA ALA A 48 0.04 18.84 -17.21
C ALA A 48 -1.01 18.25 -16.26
N GLY A 49 -2.24 18.77 -16.37
CA GLY A 49 -3.40 18.42 -15.54
C GLY A 49 -4.13 19.64 -14.97
N ILE A 50 -5.18 19.38 -14.18
CA ILE A 50 -5.89 20.41 -13.39
C ILE A 50 -5.11 20.69 -12.10
N ASP A 51 -5.26 21.91 -11.57
CA ASP A 51 -4.65 22.53 -10.37
C ASP A 51 -4.92 21.81 -9.02
N ARG A 52 -5.12 20.50 -9.02
CA ARG A 52 -5.34 19.66 -7.84
C ARG A 52 -4.15 18.73 -7.63
N ALA A 53 -3.68 18.68 -6.39
CA ALA A 53 -2.46 18.01 -5.97
C ALA A 53 -2.34 16.57 -6.53
N THR A 54 -1.23 16.23 -7.15
CA THR A 54 -0.82 14.83 -7.34
C THR A 54 -0.13 14.38 -6.07
N THR A 55 -0.68 13.38 -5.38
CA THR A 55 -0.11 12.81 -4.14
C THR A 55 0.78 11.60 -4.41
N VAL A 56 0.98 11.26 -5.68
CA VAL A 56 1.60 10.01 -6.14
C VAL A 56 3.06 10.23 -6.52
N ILE A 57 3.90 9.23 -6.24
CA ILE A 57 5.26 9.19 -6.78
C ILE A 57 5.19 8.80 -8.26
N PRO A 58 5.71 9.60 -9.18
CA PRO A 58 5.72 9.24 -10.59
C PRO A 58 6.80 8.20 -10.88
N ALA A 59 6.64 7.51 -12.01
CA ALA A 59 7.65 6.61 -12.54
C ALA A 59 8.41 7.27 -13.69
N ILE A 60 9.72 7.11 -13.74
CA ILE A 60 10.54 7.57 -14.86
C ILE A 60 11.17 6.37 -15.56
N PHE A 61 11.02 6.34 -16.88
CA PHE A 61 11.74 5.38 -17.74
C PHE A 61 12.11 6.04 -19.06
N ASN A 62 13.39 5.92 -19.43
CA ASN A 62 13.95 6.39 -20.70
C ASN A 62 13.50 7.83 -21.09
N GLY A 63 13.65 8.78 -20.15
CA GLY A 63 13.31 10.20 -20.37
C GLY A 63 11.81 10.52 -20.40
N THR A 64 10.94 9.55 -20.12
CA THR A 64 9.49 9.74 -19.98
C THR A 64 9.07 9.59 -18.53
N LEU A 65 8.23 10.52 -18.07
CA LEU A 65 7.60 10.55 -16.76
C LEU A 65 6.15 10.07 -16.89
N TYR A 66 5.77 9.10 -16.08
CA TYR A 66 4.42 8.53 -16.03
C TYR A 66 3.78 8.81 -14.68
N TYR A 67 2.57 9.35 -14.68
CA TYR A 67 1.85 9.64 -13.44
C TYR A 67 0.34 9.72 -13.64
N PRO A 68 -0.46 9.27 -12.66
CA PRO A 68 -1.88 9.55 -12.61
C PRO A 68 -2.15 10.91 -11.98
N SER A 69 -3.32 11.47 -12.27
CA SER A 69 -3.77 12.75 -11.74
C SER A 69 -5.21 12.68 -11.22
N TRP A 70 -5.54 13.58 -10.30
CA TRP A 70 -6.88 13.71 -9.71
C TRP A 70 -7.96 14.20 -10.69
N ASP A 71 -7.54 14.66 -11.88
CA ASP A 71 -8.44 14.95 -12.98
C ASP A 71 -9.00 13.69 -13.68
N GLY A 72 -8.55 12.50 -13.28
CA GLY A 72 -8.98 11.22 -13.84
C GLY A 72 -8.18 10.77 -15.06
N TYR A 73 -7.00 11.36 -15.30
CA TYR A 73 -6.13 10.97 -16.40
C TYR A 73 -4.84 10.28 -15.93
N LEU A 74 -4.35 9.37 -16.76
CA LEU A 74 -2.97 8.89 -16.74
C LEU A 74 -2.17 9.63 -17.80
N TYR A 75 -1.01 10.16 -17.42
CA TYR A 75 -0.14 10.97 -18.28
C TYR A 75 1.18 10.27 -18.57
N ALA A 76 1.68 10.45 -19.79
CA ALA A 76 3.08 10.30 -20.13
C ALA A 76 3.62 11.62 -20.68
N VAL A 77 4.69 12.14 -20.06
CA VAL A 77 5.29 13.41 -20.44
C VAL A 77 6.81 13.28 -20.58
N LYS A 78 7.41 14.05 -21.50
CA LYS A 78 8.87 14.09 -21.63
C LYS A 78 9.46 14.84 -20.45
N VAL A 79 10.46 14.26 -19.80
CA VAL A 79 11.15 14.88 -18.65
C VAL A 79 11.94 16.13 -19.05
N TYR A 80 12.35 16.23 -20.32
CA TYR A 80 13.22 17.30 -20.81
C TYR A 80 12.52 18.65 -20.98
N ASP A 81 11.29 18.65 -21.49
CA ASP A 81 10.53 19.85 -21.84
C ASP A 81 9.10 19.87 -21.29
N GLY A 82 8.66 18.78 -20.65
CA GLY A 82 7.32 18.67 -20.07
C GLY A 82 6.20 18.47 -21.08
N SER A 83 6.53 18.23 -22.36
CA SER A 83 5.53 17.99 -23.40
C SER A 83 4.81 16.65 -23.18
N VAL A 84 3.49 16.65 -23.38
CA VAL A 84 2.66 15.45 -23.25
C VAL A 84 2.88 14.55 -24.46
N ILE A 85 3.28 13.30 -24.21
CA ILE A 85 3.36 12.24 -25.23
C ILE A 85 1.96 11.69 -25.48
N TRP A 86 1.28 11.30 -24.41
CA TRP A 86 -0.11 10.89 -24.41
C TRP A 86 -0.75 11.17 -23.06
N LYS A 87 -2.08 11.27 -23.04
CA LYS A 87 -2.90 11.26 -21.83
C LYS A 87 -4.13 10.41 -22.09
N LYS A 88 -4.57 9.65 -21.09
CA LYS A 88 -5.71 8.72 -21.21
C LYS A 88 -6.68 8.97 -20.08
N ASN A 89 -7.93 9.22 -20.42
CA ASN A 89 -9.02 9.32 -19.45
C ASN A 89 -9.30 7.91 -18.90
N LEU A 90 -9.21 7.73 -17.58
CA LEU A 90 -9.35 6.42 -16.95
C LEU A 90 -10.76 5.84 -17.08
N GLU A 91 -11.79 6.69 -17.07
CA GLU A 91 -13.17 6.24 -17.26
C GLU A 91 -13.38 5.71 -18.69
N GLU A 92 -12.92 6.43 -19.71
CA GLU A 92 -13.01 6.00 -21.11
C GLU A 92 -12.17 4.76 -21.38
N LEU A 93 -10.93 4.75 -20.86
CA LEU A 93 -9.98 3.66 -21.02
C LEU A 93 -10.51 2.35 -20.43
N LEU A 94 -11.29 2.44 -19.34
CA LEU A 94 -11.85 1.29 -18.62
C LEU A 94 -13.35 1.12 -18.88
N CYS A 95 -13.80 1.41 -20.10
CA CYS A 95 -15.16 1.12 -20.58
C CYS A 95 -16.30 1.79 -19.77
N GLY A 96 -16.10 3.04 -19.36
CA GLY A 96 -17.12 3.82 -18.63
C GLY A 96 -17.12 3.57 -17.13
N LEU A 97 -16.03 3.03 -16.57
CA LEU A 97 -15.92 2.71 -15.15
C LEU A 97 -16.01 3.98 -14.28
N LYS A 98 -17.16 4.14 -13.61
CA LYS A 98 -17.42 5.21 -12.63
C LYS A 98 -17.37 4.65 -11.21
N SER A 99 -17.09 5.53 -10.26
CA SER A 99 -17.24 5.22 -8.83
C SER A 99 -18.35 6.05 -8.22
N ASP A 100 -19.49 5.41 -7.94
CA ASP A 100 -20.55 6.04 -7.15
C ASP A 100 -20.10 6.24 -5.70
N THR A 101 -19.27 5.36 -5.17
CA THR A 101 -18.79 5.39 -3.79
C THR A 101 -17.87 6.59 -3.53
N LEU A 102 -17.02 6.97 -4.50
CA LEU A 102 -16.19 8.18 -4.39
C LEU A 102 -17.00 9.48 -4.36
N ARG A 103 -18.21 9.50 -4.91
CA ARG A 103 -19.11 10.66 -4.79
C ARG A 103 -19.45 10.93 -3.33
N HIS A 104 -19.61 9.87 -2.53
CA HIS A 104 -19.99 9.98 -1.13
C HIS A 104 -18.81 10.40 -0.23
N VAL A 105 -17.59 9.97 -0.55
CA VAL A 105 -16.41 10.20 0.31
C VAL A 105 -15.62 11.45 -0.11
N LEU A 106 -15.42 11.67 -1.41
CA LEU A 106 -14.55 12.73 -1.94
C LEU A 106 -15.29 13.77 -2.80
N ASN A 107 -16.63 13.68 -2.89
CA ASN A 107 -17.44 14.48 -3.80
C ASN A 107 -16.91 14.44 -5.25
N ALA A 108 -16.40 13.26 -5.65
CA ALA A 108 -15.82 13.01 -6.95
C ALA A 108 -16.57 11.87 -7.64
N ASN A 109 -17.15 12.14 -8.81
CA ASN A 109 -17.88 11.15 -9.60
C ASN A 109 -17.04 10.68 -10.80
N ARG A 110 -15.83 10.20 -10.53
CA ARG A 110 -14.89 9.71 -11.55
C ARG A 110 -13.91 8.71 -10.94
N THR A 111 -13.40 7.81 -11.77
CA THR A 111 -12.27 6.94 -11.41
C THR A 111 -10.98 7.73 -11.48
N ILE A 112 -10.13 7.59 -10.46
CA ILE A 112 -8.79 8.16 -10.43
C ILE A 112 -7.77 7.04 -10.16
N SER A 113 -6.49 7.38 -10.05
CA SER A 113 -5.49 6.46 -9.53
C SER A 113 -4.59 7.20 -8.55
N LEU A 114 -4.32 6.56 -7.42
CA LEU A 114 -3.41 7.03 -6.37
C LEU A 114 -2.17 6.14 -6.26
N ALA A 115 -2.05 5.13 -7.11
CA ALA A 115 -0.95 4.17 -7.12
C ALA A 115 0.16 4.64 -8.07
N THR A 116 1.42 4.48 -7.66
CA THR A 116 2.57 4.71 -8.52
C THR A 116 2.55 3.72 -9.69
N PRO A 117 2.62 4.18 -10.96
CA PRO A 117 2.71 3.28 -12.10
C PRO A 117 3.96 2.39 -12.02
N THR A 118 3.79 1.09 -12.26
CA THR A 118 4.91 0.16 -12.37
C THR A 118 5.31 -0.02 -13.82
N VAL A 119 6.56 0.30 -14.15
CA VAL A 119 7.11 0.13 -15.50
C VAL A 119 7.63 -1.29 -15.68
N VAL A 120 7.11 -2.02 -16.66
CA VAL A 120 7.52 -3.39 -17.00
C VAL A 120 7.77 -3.49 -18.50
N GLY A 121 9.01 -3.32 -18.93
CA GLY A 121 9.34 -3.31 -20.37
C GLY A 121 8.52 -2.26 -21.12
N ASP A 122 7.64 -2.70 -22.00
CA ASP A 122 6.78 -1.84 -22.83
C ASP A 122 5.39 -1.60 -22.25
N ILE A 123 5.10 -2.07 -21.03
CA ILE A 123 3.81 -1.85 -20.37
C ILE A 123 3.95 -1.02 -19.09
N LEU A 124 2.86 -0.33 -18.73
CA LEU A 124 2.69 0.33 -17.43
C LEU A 124 1.52 -0.32 -16.71
N ILE A 125 1.74 -0.80 -15.50
CA ILE A 125 0.70 -1.40 -14.65
C ILE A 125 0.29 -0.39 -13.57
N VAL A 126 -1.02 -0.17 -13.41
CA VAL A 126 -1.57 0.85 -12.52
C VAL A 126 -2.83 0.34 -11.83
N GLY A 127 -3.02 0.69 -10.56
CA GLY A 127 -4.23 0.43 -9.79
C GLY A 127 -5.21 1.62 -9.81
N THR A 128 -6.52 1.37 -9.75
CA THR A 128 -7.55 2.41 -9.70
C THR A 128 -8.04 2.67 -8.29
N TYR A 129 -8.29 3.95 -8.00
CA TYR A 129 -9.00 4.41 -6.82
C TYR A 129 -10.43 4.80 -7.24
N GLY A 130 -11.42 4.06 -6.76
CA GLY A 130 -12.76 4.01 -7.33
C GLY A 130 -13.32 2.60 -7.15
N PRO A 131 -13.49 1.81 -8.23
CA PRO A 131 -13.57 0.35 -8.15
C PRO A 131 -12.17 -0.27 -8.12
N ALA A 132 -11.96 -1.41 -7.46
CA ALA A 132 -10.63 -2.04 -7.33
C ALA A 132 -10.18 -2.80 -8.59
N PHE A 133 -9.72 -2.05 -9.59
CA PHE A 133 -9.10 -2.60 -10.79
C PHE A 133 -7.59 -2.40 -10.78
N VAL A 134 -6.89 -3.36 -11.40
CA VAL A 134 -5.53 -3.18 -11.89
C VAL A 134 -5.59 -3.31 -13.40
N PHE A 135 -4.88 -2.44 -14.11
CA PHE A 135 -4.83 -2.46 -15.56
C PHE A 135 -3.41 -2.20 -16.07
N ALA A 136 -3.15 -2.67 -17.28
CA ALA A 136 -1.94 -2.37 -18.01
C ALA A 136 -2.24 -1.60 -19.29
N VAL A 137 -1.38 -0.64 -19.60
CA VAL A 137 -1.37 0.08 -20.88
C VAL A 137 -0.04 -0.07 -21.59
N ASP A 138 -0.06 0.05 -22.91
CA ASP A 138 1.15 0.25 -23.70
C ASP A 138 1.84 1.54 -23.26
N ARG A 139 3.13 1.46 -22.95
CA ARG A 139 3.91 2.57 -22.40
C ARG A 139 4.11 3.69 -23.43
N GLY A 140 4.14 3.36 -24.72
CA GLY A 140 4.36 4.29 -25.84
C GLY A 140 3.10 5.01 -26.30
N THR A 141 1.94 4.36 -26.26
CA THR A 141 0.66 4.91 -26.77
C THR A 141 -0.39 5.17 -25.69
N GLY A 142 -0.28 4.52 -24.53
CA GLY A 142 -1.27 4.52 -23.47
C GLY A 142 -2.51 3.66 -23.77
N ASP A 143 -2.48 2.81 -24.79
CA ASP A 143 -3.62 1.96 -25.13
C ASP A 143 -3.77 0.80 -24.14
N LEU A 144 -5.01 0.47 -23.78
CA LEU A 144 -5.29 -0.62 -22.84
C LEU A 144 -4.82 -1.96 -23.41
N ILE A 145 -4.08 -2.71 -22.60
CA ILE A 145 -3.65 -4.08 -22.91
C ILE A 145 -4.55 -5.07 -22.17
N TRP A 146 -4.70 -4.88 -20.86
CA TRP A 146 -5.58 -5.70 -20.03
C TRP A 146 -6.08 -4.90 -18.82
N SER A 147 -7.19 -5.35 -18.25
CA SER A 147 -7.74 -4.84 -16.99
C SER A 147 -8.37 -5.98 -16.20
N THR A 148 -8.14 -6.02 -14.89
CA THR A 148 -8.65 -7.04 -13.99
C THR A 148 -9.25 -6.40 -12.75
N GLN A 149 -10.50 -6.75 -12.43
CA GLN A 149 -11.12 -6.41 -11.15
C GLN A 149 -10.56 -7.33 -10.07
N VAL A 150 -9.75 -6.78 -9.17
CA VAL A 150 -9.13 -7.56 -8.09
C VAL A 150 -10.12 -7.77 -6.94
N ASP A 151 -11.05 -6.84 -6.76
CA ASP A 151 -12.10 -6.93 -5.75
C ASP A 151 -13.44 -6.38 -6.25
N SER A 152 -14.52 -7.08 -5.93
CA SER A 152 -15.88 -6.75 -6.35
C SER A 152 -16.63 -5.91 -5.32
N HIS A 153 -16.08 -5.71 -4.12
CA HIS A 153 -16.73 -4.93 -3.08
C HIS A 153 -16.94 -3.48 -3.57
N PRO A 154 -18.14 -2.88 -3.43
CA PRO A 154 -18.44 -1.56 -4.01
C PRO A 154 -17.56 -0.41 -3.51
N ALA A 155 -16.99 -0.56 -2.31
CA ALA A 155 -16.08 0.41 -1.71
C ALA A 155 -14.60 0.02 -1.82
N SER A 156 -14.26 -1.08 -2.49
CA SER A 156 -12.88 -1.50 -2.66
C SER A 156 -12.13 -0.60 -3.64
N VAL A 157 -10.87 -0.33 -3.33
CA VAL A 157 -9.95 0.47 -4.14
C VAL A 157 -8.56 -0.18 -4.18
N ILE A 158 -7.78 0.16 -5.21
CA ILE A 158 -6.35 -0.12 -5.26
C ILE A 158 -5.59 1.19 -5.02
N SER A 159 -5.40 1.54 -3.75
CA SER A 159 -4.49 2.63 -3.38
C SER A 159 -3.02 2.18 -3.38
N MET A 160 -2.79 0.87 -3.20
CA MET A 160 -1.46 0.34 -3.03
C MET A 160 -0.63 0.41 -4.32
N SER A 161 0.61 0.88 -4.22
CA SER A 161 1.53 0.88 -5.36
C SER A 161 2.13 -0.51 -5.53
N GLY A 162 1.64 -1.31 -6.48
CA GLY A 162 2.11 -2.69 -6.60
C GLY A 162 3.60 -2.83 -6.98
N THR A 163 4.14 -4.02 -6.75
CA THR A 163 5.54 -4.36 -7.08
C THR A 163 5.54 -5.40 -8.19
N TYR A 164 6.30 -5.16 -9.26
CA TYR A 164 6.60 -6.19 -10.26
C TYR A 164 7.83 -7.01 -9.88
N TYR A 165 7.73 -8.32 -9.98
CA TYR A 165 8.86 -9.23 -9.84
C TYR A 165 8.59 -10.55 -10.55
N ASN A 166 9.54 -10.99 -11.38
CA ASN A 166 9.53 -12.30 -12.05
C ASN A 166 8.18 -12.61 -12.73
N GLU A 167 7.80 -11.78 -13.71
CA GLU A 167 6.57 -11.92 -14.52
C GLU A 167 5.26 -11.78 -13.72
N ALA A 168 5.33 -11.41 -12.45
CA ALA A 168 4.17 -11.23 -11.60
C ALA A 168 4.09 -9.81 -11.02
N PHE A 169 2.85 -9.37 -10.77
CA PHE A 169 2.52 -8.10 -10.13
C PHE A 169 1.81 -8.37 -8.79
N TYR A 170 2.34 -7.80 -7.72
CA TYR A 170 1.85 -8.02 -6.35
C TYR A 170 1.16 -6.77 -5.83
N VAL A 171 -0.10 -6.91 -5.40
CA VAL A 171 -0.93 -5.76 -5.04
C VAL A 171 -1.91 -6.07 -3.91
N GLY A 172 -2.12 -5.10 -3.02
CA GLY A 172 -3.10 -5.14 -1.95
C GLY A 172 -4.38 -4.40 -2.31
N THR A 173 -5.49 -4.83 -1.73
CA THR A 173 -6.79 -4.14 -1.79
C THR A 173 -7.03 -3.36 -0.52
N SER A 174 -7.58 -2.15 -0.67
CA SER A 174 -8.03 -1.29 0.41
C SER A 174 -9.48 -0.86 0.19
N SER A 175 -10.03 -0.06 1.10
CA SER A 175 -11.42 0.35 1.03
C SER A 175 -11.61 1.77 1.52
N ILE A 176 -12.71 2.37 1.08
CA ILE A 176 -13.16 3.70 1.51
C ILE A 176 -14.35 3.63 2.47
N GLU A 177 -14.68 2.44 3.01
CA GLU A 177 -15.79 2.25 3.97
C GLU A 177 -15.66 3.10 5.23
N GLU A 178 -14.43 3.44 5.66
CA GLU A 178 -14.20 4.35 6.80
C GLU A 178 -14.74 5.76 6.57
N GLY A 179 -14.96 6.16 5.30
CA GLY A 179 -15.59 7.41 4.92
C GLY A 179 -17.11 7.31 4.71
N LEU A 180 -17.71 6.12 4.85
CA LEU A 180 -19.14 5.89 4.65
C LEU A 180 -19.91 5.93 5.98
N ASN A 181 -21.23 6.10 5.91
CA ASN A 181 -22.09 5.95 7.08
C ASN A 181 -22.13 4.47 7.53
N VAL A 182 -22.19 4.23 8.85
CA VAL A 182 -22.38 2.91 9.49
C VAL A 182 -23.45 2.04 8.81
N LYS A 183 -24.53 2.63 8.29
CA LYS A 183 -25.59 1.86 7.59
C LYS A 183 -25.16 1.28 6.23
N ASN A 184 -24.14 1.86 5.61
CA ASN A 184 -23.61 1.49 4.30
C ASN A 184 -22.24 0.78 4.43
N CYS A 185 -21.89 0.35 5.64
CA CYS A 185 -20.67 -0.35 5.99
C CYS A 185 -21.00 -1.39 7.10
N CYS A 186 -20.11 -2.27 7.53
CA CYS A 186 -18.80 -2.54 6.99
C CYS A 186 -18.74 -4.03 6.64
N THR A 187 -18.39 -4.35 5.39
CA THR A 187 -18.27 -5.72 4.89
C THR A 187 -16.97 -5.98 4.12
N PHE A 188 -16.18 -4.94 3.84
CA PHE A 188 -14.92 -5.10 3.10
C PHE A 188 -13.91 -5.96 3.87
N GLN A 189 -13.17 -6.77 3.13
CA GLN A 189 -12.05 -7.55 3.66
C GLN A 189 -10.80 -7.28 2.83
N GLY A 190 -9.74 -6.80 3.49
CA GLY A 190 -8.45 -6.60 2.87
C GLY A 190 -7.90 -7.90 2.29
N SER A 191 -7.24 -7.79 1.15
CA SER A 191 -6.65 -8.94 0.47
C SER A 191 -5.36 -8.58 -0.24
N PHE A 192 -4.49 -9.57 -0.39
CA PHE A 192 -3.26 -9.43 -1.17
C PHE A 192 -3.28 -10.41 -2.34
N ALA A 193 -2.98 -9.93 -3.54
CA ALA A 193 -3.08 -10.70 -4.76
C ALA A 193 -1.77 -10.69 -5.54
N LYS A 194 -1.50 -11.81 -6.22
CA LYS A 194 -0.50 -11.94 -7.26
C LYS A 194 -1.21 -12.07 -8.60
N LEU A 195 -0.88 -11.20 -9.54
CA LEU A 195 -1.37 -11.22 -10.90
C LEU A 195 -0.22 -11.60 -11.84
N ASP A 196 -0.54 -12.31 -12.92
CA ASP A 196 0.32 -12.41 -14.10
C ASP A 196 0.49 -11.01 -14.70
N ALA A 197 1.72 -10.53 -14.85
CA ALA A 197 1.99 -9.17 -15.29
C ALA A 197 1.64 -8.94 -16.78
N CYS A 198 1.67 -10.00 -17.59
CA CYS A 198 1.40 -9.92 -19.03
C CYS A 198 -0.09 -9.99 -19.35
N THR A 199 -0.86 -10.78 -18.59
CA THR A 199 -2.29 -11.00 -18.87
C THR A 199 -3.24 -10.39 -17.83
N GLY A 200 -2.72 -9.95 -16.69
CA GLY A 200 -3.51 -9.48 -15.54
C GLY A 200 -4.22 -10.58 -14.76
N LYS A 201 -4.04 -11.86 -15.11
CA LYS A 201 -4.77 -12.96 -14.48
C LYS A 201 -4.36 -13.09 -13.01
N ILE A 202 -5.33 -13.11 -12.11
CA ILE A 202 -5.08 -13.42 -10.69
C ILE A 202 -4.59 -14.87 -10.58
N LEU A 203 -3.35 -15.04 -10.10
CA LEU A 203 -2.70 -16.33 -9.86
C LEU A 203 -3.07 -16.87 -8.47
N TRP A 204 -3.08 -15.98 -7.48
CA TRP A 204 -3.63 -16.25 -6.15
C TRP A 204 -4.08 -14.95 -5.48
N LYS A 205 -4.98 -15.09 -4.51
CA LYS A 205 -5.49 -14.01 -3.64
C LYS A 205 -5.62 -14.56 -2.22
N THR A 206 -5.07 -13.85 -1.25
CA THR A 206 -5.11 -14.21 0.17
C THR A 206 -5.90 -13.16 0.92
N MET A 207 -6.91 -13.58 1.68
CA MET A 207 -7.73 -12.69 2.51
C MET A 207 -7.03 -12.44 3.84
N MET A 208 -7.11 -11.22 4.36
CA MET A 208 -6.48 -10.82 5.62
C MET A 208 -7.38 -11.06 6.84
N LEU A 209 -8.64 -11.41 6.62
CA LEU A 209 -9.63 -11.59 7.68
C LEU A 209 -10.41 -12.89 7.48
N PRO A 210 -11.01 -13.42 8.56
CA PRO A 210 -11.97 -14.51 8.47
C PRO A 210 -13.17 -14.14 7.59
N ASP A 211 -13.65 -15.06 6.74
CA ASP A 211 -14.83 -14.84 5.90
C ASP A 211 -16.02 -14.33 6.73
N ASN A 212 -16.55 -13.17 6.35
CA ASN A 212 -17.68 -12.52 7.01
C ASN A 212 -19.03 -12.82 6.32
N HIS A 213 -19.02 -13.58 5.22
CA HIS A 213 -20.19 -13.91 4.41
C HIS A 213 -21.00 -12.69 3.97
N ASP A 214 -20.32 -11.56 3.70
CA ASP A 214 -20.91 -10.27 3.35
C ASP A 214 -21.91 -9.75 4.41
N LYS A 215 -21.69 -10.09 5.69
CA LYS A 215 -22.54 -9.64 6.81
C LYS A 215 -21.88 -8.51 7.59
N THR A 216 -22.69 -7.52 7.92
CA THR A 216 -22.30 -6.44 8.84
C THR A 216 -22.22 -6.95 10.27
N GLY A 217 -21.36 -6.33 11.08
CA GLY A 217 -21.12 -6.74 12.47
C GLY A 217 -20.18 -7.95 12.62
N GLU A 218 -19.61 -8.43 11.52
CA GLU A 218 -18.54 -9.43 11.48
C GLU A 218 -17.19 -8.73 11.20
N TYR A 219 -16.11 -9.50 11.02
CA TYR A 219 -14.80 -8.97 10.67
C TYR A 219 -14.79 -8.24 9.33
N ALA A 220 -14.46 -6.95 9.35
CA ALA A 220 -14.24 -6.12 8.18
C ALA A 220 -13.01 -5.21 8.39
N GLY A 221 -12.38 -4.74 7.32
CA GLY A 221 -11.18 -3.91 7.35
C GLY A 221 -9.92 -4.64 6.92
N ALA A 222 -8.83 -4.47 7.67
CA ALA A 222 -7.49 -4.97 7.35
C ALA A 222 -6.98 -4.52 5.97
N ALA A 223 -7.30 -3.28 5.59
CA ALA A 223 -6.95 -2.72 4.30
C ALA A 223 -5.43 -2.68 4.07
N LEU A 224 -5.00 -2.93 2.82
CA LEU A 224 -3.59 -2.82 2.42
C LEU A 224 -3.44 -1.59 1.54
N TRP A 225 -3.05 -0.46 2.13
CA TRP A 225 -3.29 0.84 1.52
C TRP A 225 -2.07 1.71 1.22
N GLY A 226 -0.88 1.39 1.72
CA GLY A 226 0.29 2.25 1.50
C GLY A 226 1.00 2.01 0.14
N SER A 227 2.26 2.40 0.06
CA SER A 227 3.24 2.09 -0.99
C SER A 227 3.56 0.60 -1.30
N SER A 228 4.79 0.30 -1.75
CA SER A 228 5.13 -0.92 -2.48
C SER A 228 5.60 -2.07 -1.60
N PRO A 229 5.02 -3.28 -1.71
CA PRO A 229 5.38 -4.41 -0.88
C PRO A 229 6.78 -4.89 -1.28
N PRO A 230 7.71 -5.04 -0.32
CA PRO A 230 9.04 -5.50 -0.65
C PRO A 230 9.06 -7.03 -0.88
N ILE A 231 9.86 -7.46 -1.84
CA ILE A 231 10.05 -8.85 -2.27
C ILE A 231 11.47 -9.30 -1.93
N ASP A 232 11.58 -10.45 -1.25
CA ASP A 232 12.83 -11.16 -0.97
C ASP A 232 12.94 -12.43 -1.83
N PRO A 233 13.65 -12.34 -2.97
CA PRO A 233 13.91 -13.48 -3.84
C PRO A 233 14.61 -14.65 -3.16
N ARG A 234 15.46 -14.39 -2.16
CA ARG A 234 16.26 -15.44 -1.51
C ARG A 234 15.40 -16.35 -0.66
N ARG A 235 14.34 -15.80 -0.06
CA ARG A 235 13.40 -16.52 0.80
C ARG A 235 12.12 -16.91 0.09
N ASN A 236 11.92 -16.44 -1.14
CA ASN A 236 10.67 -16.54 -1.87
C ASN A 236 9.49 -15.89 -1.12
N LEU A 237 9.73 -14.73 -0.48
CA LEU A 237 8.76 -14.05 0.37
C LEU A 237 8.44 -12.65 -0.14
N VAL A 238 7.21 -12.23 0.09
CA VAL A 238 6.75 -10.84 -0.02
C VAL A 238 6.24 -10.39 1.34
N TYR A 239 6.59 -9.17 1.75
CA TYR A 239 6.20 -8.63 3.04
C TYR A 239 5.15 -7.55 2.86
N ILE A 240 4.15 -7.54 3.73
CA ILE A 240 3.03 -6.61 3.69
C ILE A 240 2.68 -6.16 5.10
N ALA A 241 1.99 -5.03 5.18
CA ALA A 241 1.38 -4.58 6.43
C ALA A 241 -0.10 -4.28 6.20
N THR A 242 -0.91 -4.51 7.23
CA THR A 242 -2.37 -4.37 7.18
C THR A 242 -2.85 -3.25 8.07
N GLY A 243 -3.98 -2.66 7.67
CA GLY A 243 -4.71 -1.65 8.41
C GLY A 243 -5.55 -2.22 9.56
N ASN A 244 -6.30 -1.34 10.18
CA ASN A 244 -7.24 -1.61 11.26
C ASN A 244 -8.47 -2.40 10.83
N LEU A 245 -9.16 -2.97 11.82
CA LEU A 245 -10.53 -3.42 11.64
C LEU A 245 -11.50 -2.24 11.52
N TYR A 246 -12.53 -2.44 10.70
CA TYR A 246 -13.68 -1.56 10.58
C TYR A 246 -14.83 -2.07 11.44
N SER A 247 -14.94 -3.39 11.61
CA SER A 247 -15.87 -4.04 12.53
C SER A 247 -15.34 -5.41 12.95
N ALA A 248 -15.83 -5.89 14.08
CA ALA A 248 -15.56 -7.23 14.60
C ALA A 248 -16.83 -7.81 15.23
N PRO A 249 -16.94 -9.14 15.37
CA PRO A 249 -18.06 -9.79 16.05
C PRO A 249 -18.23 -9.28 17.49
N GLN A 250 -19.48 -9.13 17.93
CA GLN A 250 -19.81 -8.60 19.26
C GLN A 250 -19.08 -9.35 20.40
N HIS A 251 -18.97 -10.67 20.33
CA HIS A 251 -18.28 -11.47 21.34
C HIS A 251 -16.77 -11.21 21.41
N ILE A 252 -16.15 -10.76 20.30
CA ILE A 252 -14.74 -10.38 20.24
C ILE A 252 -14.56 -9.00 20.87
N LEU A 253 -15.45 -8.06 20.56
CA LEU A 253 -15.46 -6.72 21.18
C LEU A 253 -15.62 -6.83 22.70
N GLU A 254 -16.59 -7.61 23.18
CA GLU A 254 -16.80 -7.87 24.62
C GLU A 254 -15.59 -8.55 25.26
N CYS A 255 -14.91 -9.45 24.55
CA CYS A 255 -13.68 -10.05 25.03
C CYS A 255 -12.58 -8.99 25.19
N GLN A 256 -12.40 -8.12 24.20
CA GLN A 256 -11.40 -7.07 24.20
C GLN A 256 -11.65 -6.03 25.31
N GLU A 257 -12.90 -5.60 25.50
CA GLU A 257 -13.28 -4.69 26.57
C GLU A 257 -12.94 -5.27 27.95
N ARG A 258 -13.14 -6.59 28.15
CA ARG A 258 -12.74 -7.25 29.40
C ARG A 258 -11.23 -7.21 29.59
N GLN A 259 -10.45 -7.55 28.56
CA GLN A 259 -8.98 -7.53 28.64
C GLN A 259 -8.42 -6.12 28.88
N ASN A 260 -8.97 -5.10 28.23
CA ASN A 260 -8.53 -3.71 28.39
C ASN A 260 -8.78 -3.16 29.81
N ASN A 261 -9.76 -3.71 30.52
CA ASN A 261 -10.07 -3.33 31.91
C ASN A 261 -9.23 -4.09 32.95
N GLU A 262 -8.38 -5.03 32.55
CA GLU A 262 -7.47 -5.72 33.47
C GLU A 262 -6.26 -4.84 33.80
N THR A 263 -5.97 -4.66 35.09
CA THR A 263 -4.82 -3.88 35.59
C THR A 263 -3.52 -4.67 35.64
N SER A 264 -3.54 -5.94 35.23
CA SER A 264 -2.37 -6.80 35.20
C SER A 264 -1.51 -6.53 33.95
N PRO A 265 -0.16 -6.63 34.05
CA PRO A 265 0.70 -6.49 32.89
C PRO A 265 0.30 -7.49 31.80
N TRP A 266 0.10 -6.97 30.58
CA TRP A 266 -0.33 -7.69 29.38
C TRP A 266 0.34 -9.06 29.25
N LYS A 267 -0.46 -10.13 29.19
CA LYS A 267 -0.01 -11.50 28.88
C LYS A 267 -0.51 -11.88 27.48
N CYS A 268 0.37 -11.84 26.49
CA CYS A 268 0.17 -12.49 25.19
C CYS A 268 0.26 -14.01 25.41
N PRO A 269 -0.67 -14.85 24.90
CA PRO A 269 -1.51 -14.67 23.72
C PRO A 269 -2.88 -14.03 24.00
N CYS A 270 -3.30 -13.12 23.12
CA CYS A 270 -4.59 -12.45 23.21
C CYS A 270 -5.72 -13.48 22.98
N GLU A 271 -6.37 -13.95 24.04
CA GLU A 271 -7.55 -14.84 23.96
C GLU A 271 -8.61 -14.32 22.98
N CYS A 272 -8.70 -13.00 22.84
CA CYS A 272 -9.71 -12.34 22.03
C CYS A 272 -9.33 -12.25 20.55
N VAL A 273 -8.07 -12.48 20.16
CA VAL A 273 -7.64 -12.37 18.75
C VAL A 273 -7.75 -13.71 18.05
N LYS A 274 -8.51 -13.75 16.96
CA LYS A 274 -8.68 -14.98 16.19
C LYS A 274 -7.36 -15.31 15.43
N PRO A 275 -6.94 -16.59 15.33
CA PRO A 275 -5.66 -16.93 14.70
C PRO A 275 -5.51 -16.59 13.20
N ASP A 276 -6.63 -16.38 12.51
CA ASP A 276 -6.74 -15.98 11.10
C ASP A 276 -7.19 -14.52 10.94
N ASP A 277 -7.10 -13.72 12.00
CA ASP A 277 -7.22 -12.28 11.95
C ASP A 277 -5.85 -11.64 11.79
N TYR A 278 -5.65 -11.03 10.63
CA TYR A 278 -4.40 -10.37 10.27
C TYR A 278 -4.56 -8.85 10.19
N SER A 279 -5.52 -8.23 10.89
CA SER A 279 -5.52 -6.76 11.05
C SER A 279 -4.26 -6.31 11.78
N ASP A 280 -3.85 -5.05 11.57
CA ASP A 280 -2.79 -4.39 12.36
C ASP A 280 -1.50 -5.21 12.46
N SER A 281 -1.13 -5.87 11.36
CA SER A 281 -0.12 -6.91 11.34
C SER A 281 0.96 -6.64 10.31
N LEU A 282 2.17 -7.10 10.61
CA LEU A 282 3.26 -7.28 9.64
C LEU A 282 3.34 -8.75 9.25
N LEU A 283 3.26 -9.05 7.95
CA LEU A 283 3.19 -10.41 7.44
C LEU A 283 4.26 -10.71 6.40
N ALA A 284 4.60 -11.99 6.28
CA ALA A 284 5.32 -12.54 5.14
C ALA A 284 4.52 -13.63 4.45
N LEU A 285 4.34 -13.50 3.13
CA LEU A 285 3.63 -14.47 2.31
C LEU A 285 4.60 -15.15 1.35
N ASP A 286 4.39 -16.44 1.13
CA ASP A 286 5.04 -17.21 0.07
C ASP A 286 4.64 -16.67 -1.30
N MET A 287 5.61 -16.32 -2.14
CA MET A 287 5.31 -15.72 -3.45
C MET A 287 4.67 -16.69 -4.44
N ASP A 288 4.86 -18.01 -4.28
CA ASP A 288 4.28 -18.98 -5.20
C ASP A 288 2.85 -19.33 -4.82
N THR A 289 2.58 -19.50 -3.52
CA THR A 289 1.29 -20.01 -3.05
C THR A 289 0.39 -18.96 -2.39
N GLY A 290 0.91 -17.77 -2.07
CA GLY A 290 0.19 -16.76 -1.29
C GLY A 290 -0.03 -17.13 0.19
N LYS A 291 0.58 -18.22 0.67
CA LYS A 291 0.38 -18.69 2.05
C LYS A 291 1.19 -17.81 3.00
N ILE A 292 0.56 -17.37 4.08
CA ILE A 292 1.23 -16.65 5.16
C ILE A 292 2.21 -17.61 5.85
N LYS A 293 3.49 -17.23 5.87
CA LYS A 293 4.58 -18.01 6.48
C LYS A 293 4.77 -17.65 7.93
N TRP A 294 4.69 -16.35 8.21
CA TRP A 294 4.67 -15.80 9.54
C TRP A 294 3.92 -14.47 9.49
N TRP A 295 3.38 -14.09 10.64
CA TRP A 295 2.76 -12.79 10.85
C TRP A 295 3.01 -12.35 12.28
N ARG A 296 2.94 -11.05 12.50
CA ARG A 296 3.06 -10.45 13.83
C ARG A 296 2.00 -9.38 13.97
N HIS A 297 1.03 -9.66 14.84
CA HIS A 297 0.08 -8.66 15.31
C HIS A 297 0.76 -7.61 16.15
N GLU A 298 0.17 -6.41 16.20
CA GLU A 298 0.49 -5.41 17.22
C GLU A 298 0.45 -5.99 18.65
N ILE A 299 1.30 -5.44 19.52
CA ILE A 299 1.10 -5.46 20.97
C ILE A 299 0.21 -4.25 21.32
N GLY A 300 -1.12 -4.40 21.26
CA GLY A 300 -2.03 -3.26 21.50
C GLY A 300 -3.54 -3.57 21.57
N GLY A 301 -4.00 -4.69 21.02
CA GLY A 301 -5.42 -5.06 21.01
C GLY A 301 -6.20 -4.42 19.85
N TYR A 302 -7.40 -4.93 19.60
CA TYR A 302 -8.23 -4.48 18.47
C TYR A 302 -8.61 -3.00 18.55
N GLU A 303 -8.50 -2.31 17.42
CA GLU A 303 -9.03 -0.96 17.25
C GLU A 303 -10.57 -0.96 17.17
N GLU A 304 -11.20 -0.13 18.00
CA GLU A 304 -12.58 0.27 17.80
C GLU A 304 -12.65 1.43 16.79
N TYR A 305 -13.17 1.11 15.60
CA TYR A 305 -13.85 1.97 14.63
C TYR A 305 -13.71 3.50 14.78
N VAL A 306 -13.02 4.13 13.82
CA VAL A 306 -12.84 5.59 13.67
C VAL A 306 -14.15 6.39 13.73
N LEU A 307 -15.28 5.82 13.31
CA LEU A 307 -16.59 6.50 13.29
C LEU A 307 -17.40 6.35 14.59
N ALA A 308 -17.12 5.36 15.44
CA ALA A 308 -17.62 5.33 16.82
C ALA A 308 -16.93 6.42 17.64
N TRP A 309 -15.65 6.66 17.34
CA TRP A 309 -14.82 7.67 17.98
C TRP A 309 -15.23 9.11 17.67
N ILE A 310 -15.58 9.46 16.42
CA ILE A 310 -16.04 10.84 16.09
C ILE A 310 -17.27 11.25 16.93
N ASN A 311 -18.09 10.30 17.38
CA ASN A 311 -19.24 10.55 18.24
C ASN A 311 -18.93 10.45 19.75
N SER A 312 -17.82 9.83 20.15
CA SER A 312 -17.39 9.71 21.54
C SER A 312 -16.15 10.59 21.78
N LEU A 313 -16.34 11.74 22.44
CA LEU A 313 -15.32 12.75 22.81
C LEU A 313 -14.20 12.21 23.74
N ASN A 314 -13.50 11.13 23.38
CA ASN A 314 -12.48 10.49 24.19
C ASN A 314 -11.09 10.61 23.52
N PRO A 315 -10.24 11.56 23.96
CA PRO A 315 -9.01 11.97 23.27
C PRO A 315 -7.80 11.02 23.48
N LYS A 316 -8.01 9.72 23.75
CA LYS A 316 -6.94 8.83 24.27
C LYS A 316 -6.72 7.48 23.57
N CYS A 317 -7.23 7.24 22.36
CA CYS A 317 -6.81 6.05 21.59
C CYS A 317 -5.83 6.44 20.47
N PRO A 318 -4.56 6.00 20.53
CA PRO A 318 -3.65 6.14 19.41
C PRO A 318 -4.11 5.24 18.25
N ALA A 319 -4.14 5.75 17.02
CA ALA A 319 -4.25 4.90 15.84
C ALA A 319 -2.99 4.03 15.78
N ASN A 320 -3.18 2.72 15.72
CA ASN A 320 -2.17 1.69 15.89
C ASN A 320 -1.88 0.91 14.61
N ASP A 321 -2.73 1.02 13.59
CA ASP A 321 -2.54 0.37 12.32
C ASP A 321 -1.22 0.75 11.62
N PHE A 322 -0.76 -0.14 10.74
CA PHE A 322 0.44 0.11 9.96
C PHE A 322 0.16 1.12 8.85
N GLY A 323 0.59 2.36 9.08
CA GLY A 323 0.43 3.47 8.14
C GLY A 323 1.41 3.49 6.97
N GLY A 324 2.32 2.51 6.86
CA GLY A 324 3.28 2.42 5.77
C GLY A 324 3.86 1.01 5.59
N GLU A 325 4.25 0.72 4.37
CA GLU A 325 4.69 -0.61 3.95
C GLU A 325 6.01 -0.98 4.59
N PRO A 326 6.24 -2.30 4.69
CA PRO A 326 7.51 -2.76 5.12
C PRO A 326 8.64 -2.31 4.20
N MET A 327 9.80 -2.10 4.80
CA MET A 327 11.07 -1.88 4.11
C MET A 327 12.06 -2.95 4.56
N MET A 328 12.87 -3.45 3.63
CA MET A 328 13.89 -4.43 3.97
C MET A 328 15.26 -3.77 4.10
N GLN A 329 15.90 -3.95 5.24
CA GLN A 329 17.20 -3.35 5.54
C GLN A 329 18.03 -4.29 6.43
N GLY A 330 19.31 -4.46 6.09
CA GLY A 330 20.26 -5.10 7.01
C GLY A 330 20.66 -4.12 8.11
N ILE A 331 20.59 -4.54 9.36
CA ILE A 331 21.00 -3.73 10.51
C ILE A 331 22.12 -4.41 11.29
N HIS A 332 23.06 -3.62 11.81
CA HIS A 332 24.13 -4.15 12.63
C HIS A 332 23.66 -4.27 14.08
N VAL A 333 23.64 -5.50 14.60
CA VAL A 333 23.32 -5.83 15.99
C VAL A 333 24.48 -6.64 16.56
N ASN A 334 25.11 -6.13 17.62
CA ASN A 334 26.24 -6.77 18.31
C ASN A 334 27.38 -7.21 17.36
N GLY A 335 27.70 -6.39 16.35
CA GLY A 335 28.77 -6.67 15.37
C GLY A 335 28.38 -7.66 14.25
N THR A 336 27.14 -8.14 14.22
CA THR A 336 26.60 -8.98 13.15
C THR A 336 25.53 -8.24 12.35
N ILE A 337 25.48 -8.47 11.03
CA ILE A 337 24.39 -7.95 10.20
C ILE A 337 23.20 -8.89 10.36
N GLN A 338 22.13 -8.39 10.96
CA GLN A 338 20.85 -9.07 11.00
C GLN A 338 19.99 -8.63 9.82
N ASP A 339 19.25 -9.60 9.30
CA ASP A 339 18.51 -9.44 8.07
C ASP A 339 17.05 -9.12 8.36
N THR A 340 16.69 -7.83 8.28
CA THR A 340 15.45 -7.35 8.89
C THR A 340 14.46 -6.75 7.89
N VAL A 341 13.19 -6.83 8.28
CA VAL A 341 12.08 -6.10 7.69
C VAL A 341 11.51 -5.18 8.76
N LEU A 342 11.22 -3.94 8.38
CA LEU A 342 10.73 -2.94 9.31
C LEU A 342 9.49 -2.25 8.77
N ALA A 343 8.55 -1.96 9.65
CA ALA A 343 7.32 -1.24 9.35
C ALA A 343 6.99 -0.27 10.49
N ARG A 344 6.40 0.87 10.15
CA ARG A 344 6.05 1.91 11.11
C ARG A 344 4.54 1.94 11.31
N GLN A 345 4.13 1.95 12.57
CA GLN A 345 2.74 2.12 12.97
C GLN A 345 2.39 3.60 13.17
N LYS A 346 1.11 3.92 13.05
CA LYS A 346 0.59 5.28 13.25
C LYS A 346 0.83 5.80 14.67
N ASN A 347 0.91 4.90 15.66
CA ASN A 347 1.20 5.23 17.07
C ASN A 347 2.66 5.66 17.31
N GLY A 348 3.51 5.66 16.27
CA GLY A 348 4.90 6.10 16.35
C GLY A 348 5.90 4.98 16.63
N LEU A 349 5.45 3.74 16.83
CA LEU A 349 6.31 2.57 16.95
C LEU A 349 6.89 2.16 15.59
N THR A 350 8.18 1.88 15.56
CA THR A 350 8.83 1.20 14.43
C THR A 350 9.21 -0.20 14.84
N TRP A 351 8.67 -1.18 14.13
CA TRP A 351 8.91 -2.59 14.34
C TRP A 351 10.07 -3.03 13.46
N ILE A 352 11.01 -3.78 14.03
CA ILE A 352 12.13 -4.37 13.30
C ILE A 352 12.11 -5.87 13.59
N LEU A 353 11.77 -6.66 12.57
CA LEU A 353 11.58 -8.10 12.68
C LEU A 353 12.61 -8.84 11.82
N ASP A 354 12.97 -10.05 12.23
CA ASP A 354 13.76 -10.97 11.42
C ASP A 354 12.95 -11.45 10.22
N ARG A 355 13.55 -11.39 9.03
CA ARG A 355 12.88 -11.73 7.75
C ARG A 355 12.46 -13.20 7.62
N ASN A 356 13.07 -14.12 8.37
CA ASN A 356 12.80 -15.55 8.28
C ASN A 356 11.55 -15.97 9.05
N ASN A 357 11.31 -15.39 10.23
CA ASN A 357 10.34 -15.91 11.19
C ASN A 357 9.47 -14.82 11.86
N GLY A 358 9.71 -13.53 11.60
CA GLY A 358 8.95 -12.45 12.22
C GLY A 358 9.26 -12.25 13.71
N GLU A 359 10.36 -12.84 14.22
CA GLU A 359 10.80 -12.59 15.59
C GLU A 359 11.25 -11.14 15.73
N MET A 360 10.89 -10.54 16.87
CA MET A 360 11.24 -9.16 17.16
C MET A 360 12.73 -9.06 17.43
N VAL A 361 13.42 -8.32 16.57
CA VAL A 361 14.83 -7.94 16.78
C VAL A 361 14.90 -6.73 17.70
N ARG A 362 14.08 -5.71 17.42
CA ARG A 362 13.99 -4.47 18.19
C ARG A 362 12.68 -3.75 17.84
N TYR A 363 12.18 -2.92 18.76
CA TYR A 363 11.22 -1.86 18.43
C TYR A 363 11.81 -0.50 18.84
N ILE A 364 11.44 0.54 18.10
CA ILE A 364 11.85 1.91 18.37
C ILE A 364 10.60 2.72 18.71
N VAL A 365 10.60 3.37 19.87
CA VAL A 365 9.59 4.35 20.25
C VAL A 365 10.09 5.72 19.84
N ASN A 366 9.55 6.28 18.75
CA ASN A 366 9.79 7.69 18.46
C ASN A 366 8.84 8.51 19.32
N GLN A 367 9.32 9.01 20.46
CA GLN A 367 8.70 10.19 21.07
C GLN A 367 8.93 11.36 20.10
N SER A 368 7.96 11.65 19.24
CA SER A 368 7.90 12.98 18.66
C SER A 368 7.73 13.97 19.82
N PRO A 369 8.55 15.04 19.92
CA PRO A 369 8.12 16.20 20.68
C PRO A 369 6.78 16.62 20.06
N ALA A 370 5.77 16.83 20.90
CA ALA A 370 4.54 17.46 20.47
C ALA A 370 4.91 18.74 19.68
N PHE A 371 4.47 18.83 18.43
CA PHE A 371 4.52 20.07 17.65
C PHE A 371 3.26 20.88 17.92
#